data_AF-X1LI33-F1
#
_entry.id   AF-X1LI33-F1
#
_cell.length_a   1.000
_cell.length_b   1.000
_cell.length_c   1.000
_cell.angle_alpha   90.00
_cell.angle_beta   90.00
_cell.angle_gamma   90.00
#
_symmetry.space_group_name_H-M   'P 1'
#
loop_
_entity.id
_entity.type
_entity.pdbx_description
1 polymer ?
#
loop_
_entity_poly.entity_id
_entity_poly.type
_entity_poly.pdbx_seq_one_letter_code
_entity_poly.pdbx_strand_id
1 'polypeptide(L)' 'MIREGKEEDQGIAYLDDGTMIVVENGKKLVGQTVDVEVKGLLQTAAGRMIFTKLLN' A
#
# COMPACT_ATOMS: atom_id res chain seq x y z
N MET A 1 -9.91 -4.99 2.81
CA MET A 1 -9.37 -6.23 3.42
C MET A 1 -7.90 -5.96 3.70
N ILE A 2 -7.41 -6.15 4.92
CA ILE A 2 -6.00 -5.87 5.26
C ILE A 2 -5.26 -7.20 5.28
N ARG A 3 -4.15 -7.32 4.54
CA ARG A 3 -3.25 -8.47 4.53
C ARG A 3 -1.83 -7.97 4.75
N GLU A 4 -1.01 -8.71 5.49
CA GLU A 4 0.42 -8.42 5.59
C GLU A 4 1.04 -8.48 4.19
N GLY A 5 1.84 -7.46 3.84
CA GLY A 5 2.60 -7.45 2.59
C GLY A 5 3.60 -8.60 2.54
N LYS A 6 4.17 -8.87 1.36
CA LYS A 6 5.16 -9.95 1.17
C LYS A 6 6.50 -9.67 1.89
N GLU A 7 6.73 -8.43 2.30
CA GLU A 7 7.93 -7.94 3.00
C GLU A 7 7.55 -7.48 4.42
N GLU A 8 8.38 -7.80 5.42
CA GLU A 8 8.05 -7.70 6.85
C GLU A 8 7.70 -6.29 7.35
N ASP A 9 7.97 -5.23 6.58
CA ASP A 9 7.74 -3.83 6.99
C ASP A 9 6.64 -3.10 6.20
N GLN A 10 5.95 -3.77 5.27
CA GLN A 10 4.93 -3.12 4.44
C GLN A 10 3.54 -3.12 5.07
N GLY A 11 2.81 -2.02 4.89
CA GLY A 11 1.36 -1.95 5.05
C GLY A 11 0.67 -2.11 3.70
N ILE A 12 -0.47 -2.80 3.65
CA ILE A 12 -1.27 -2.94 2.43
C ILE A 12 -2.67 -2.34 2.64
N ALA A 13 -3.09 -1.51 1.71
CA ALA A 13 -4.47 -1.04 1.59
C ALA A 13 -5.04 -1.40 0.22
N TYR A 14 -6.36 -1.33 0.09
CA TYR A 14 -7.05 -1.57 -1.17
C TYR A 14 -8.04 -0.43 -1.40
N LEU A 15 -8.12 0.02 -2.66
CA LEU A 15 -9.22 0.85 -3.13
C LEU A 15 -10.44 -0.02 -3.46
N ASP A 16 -11.60 0.60 -3.58
CA ASP A 16 -12.87 -0.09 -3.88
C ASP A 16 -12.87 -0.80 -5.23
N ASP A 17 -12.03 -0.35 -6.16
CA ASP A 17 -11.84 -0.97 -7.49
C ASP A 17 -10.87 -2.18 -7.47
N GLY A 18 -10.35 -2.54 -6.29
CA GLY A 18 -9.39 -3.63 -6.11
C GLY A 18 -7.93 -3.25 -6.32
N THR A 19 -7.61 -1.98 -6.61
CA THR A 19 -6.22 -1.51 -6.68
C THR A 19 -5.52 -1.72 -5.34
N MET A 20 -4.36 -2.39 -5.36
CA MET A 20 -3.55 -2.60 -4.17
C MET A 20 -2.61 -1.42 -3.93
N ILE A 21 -2.63 -0.85 -2.74
CA ILE A 21 -1.72 0.19 -2.29
C ILE A 21 -0.71 -0.42 -1.32
N VAL A 22 0.57 -0.33 -1.66
CA VAL A 22 1.69 -0.81 -0.86
C VAL A 22 2.37 0.38 -0.19
N VAL A 23 2.32 0.42 1.14
CA VAL A 23 2.90 1.47 1.99
C VAL A 23 4.21 0.99 2.59
N GLU A 24 5.32 1.57 2.18
CA GLU A 24 6.64 1.29 2.75
C GLU A 24 6.70 1.72 4.23
N ASN A 25 7.29 0.87 5.09
CA ASN A 25 7.32 1.05 6.56
C ASN A 25 5.93 1.19 7.22
N GLY A 26 4.87 0.71 6.54
CA GLY A 26 3.48 0.87 6.97
C GLY A 26 2.99 -0.16 7.99
N LYS A 27 3.73 -1.23 8.29
CA LYS A 27 3.24 -2.34 9.14
C LYS A 27 2.73 -1.88 10.52
N LYS A 28 3.48 -1.00 11.20
CA LYS A 28 3.11 -0.50 12.54
C LYS A 28 1.94 0.49 12.53
N LEU A 29 1.55 0.95 11.35
CA LEU A 29 0.51 1.96 11.13
C LEU A 29 -0.79 1.34 10.62
N VAL A 30 -0.86 0.00 10.55
CA VAL A 30 -2.08 -0.71 10.18
C VAL A 30 -3.22 -0.34 11.15
N GLY A 31 -4.37 0.02 10.57
CA GLY A 31 -5.54 0.50 11.32
C GLY A 31 -5.52 2.00 11.64
N GLN A 32 -4.43 2.71 11.31
CA GLN A 32 -4.33 4.16 11.45
C GLN A 32 -4.58 4.85 10.10
N THR A 33 -5.05 6.10 10.15
CA THR A 33 -5.09 6.96 8.97
C THR A 33 -3.77 7.70 8.89
N VAL A 34 -3.07 7.58 7.77
CA VAL A 34 -1.76 8.19 7.55
C VAL A 34 -1.68 8.78 6.16
N ASP A 35 -0.95 9.89 6.04
CA ASP A 35 -0.67 10.50 4.75
C ASP A 35 0.53 9.83 4.09
N VAL A 36 0.41 9.60 2.77
CA VAL A 36 1.45 8.94 1.98
C VAL A 36 1.71 9.66 0.66
N GLU A 37 2.95 9.62 0.18
CA GLU A 37 3.34 10.09 -1.14
C GLU A 37 3.42 8.91 -2.12
N VAL A 38 2.80 9.05 -3.30
CA VAL A 38 2.86 8.03 -4.36
C VAL A 38 4.25 8.05 -5.00
N LYS A 39 4.95 6.92 -4.91
CA LYS A 39 6.25 6.69 -5.57
C LYS A 39 6.11 6.18 -7.00
N GLY A 40 5.07 5.41 -7.29
CA GLY A 40 4.87 4.82 -8.60
C GLY A 40 3.71 3.85 -8.64
N LEU A 41 3.45 3.32 -9.83
CA LEU A 41 2.42 2.31 -10.06
C LEU A 41 2.97 1.17 -10.90
N LEU A 42 2.44 -0.03 -10.68
CA LEU A 42 2.66 -1.21 -11.51
C LEU A 42 1.30 -1.70 -12.00
N GLN A 43 1.09 -1.66 -13.32
CA GLN A 43 -0.08 -2.21 -13.96
C GLN A 43 0.26 -3.58 -14.55
N THR A 44 -0.57 -4.57 -14.28
CA THR A 44 -0.49 -5.90 -14.89
C THR A 44 -1.86 -6.32 -15.42
N ALA A 45 -1.93 -7.43 -16.16
CA ALA A 45 -3.20 -8.02 -16.56
C ALA A 45 -4.05 -8.49 -15.36
N ALA A 46 -3.41 -8.79 -14.22
CA ALA A 46 -4.08 -9.22 -13.00
C ALA A 46 -4.58 -8.06 -12.13
N GLY A 47 -4.18 -6.82 -12.42
CA GLY A 47 -4.61 -5.64 -11.67
C GLY A 47 -3.53 -4.57 -11.54
N ARG A 48 -3.83 -3.57 -10.70
CA ARG A 48 -3.01 -2.39 -10.46
C ARG A 48 -2.45 -2.39 -9.04
N MET A 49 -1.17 -2.05 -8.93
CA MET A 49 -0.49 -1.73 -7.69
C MET A 49 -0.05 -0.26 -7.69
N ILE A 50 -0.14 0.39 -6.53
CA ILE A 50 0.42 1.70 -6.26
C ILE A 50 1.41 1.56 -5.11
N PHE A 51 2.63 2.05 -5.30
CA PHE A 51 3.67 2.07 -4.28
C PHE A 51 3.75 3.45 -3.66
N THR A 52 3.81 3.50 -2.34
CA THR A 52 3.84 4.75 -1.58
C THR A 52 4.89 4.70 -0.46
N LYS A 53 5.26 5.87 0.03
CA LYS A 53 6.01 6.05 1.29
C LYS A 53 5.23 6.96 2.22
N LEU A 54 5.50 6.88 3.52
CA LEU A 54 4.98 7.82 4.50
C LEU A 54 5.42 9.25 4.16
N LEU A 55 4.47 10.19 4.25
CA LEU A 55 4.78 11.61 4.31
C LEU A 55 5.30 11.90 5.73
N ASN A 56 6.44 12.60 5.81
CA ASN A 56 7.01 13.07 7.08
C ASN A 56 6.36 14.38 7.53
#